data_AF-A0A1G1E1M7-F1
#
_entry.id   AF-A0A1G1E1M7-F1
#
_cell.length_a   1.000
_cell.length_b   1.000
_cell.length_c   1.000
_cell.angle_alpha   90.00
_cell.angle_beta   90.00
_cell.angle_gamma   90.00
#
_symmetry.space_group_name_H-M   'P 1'
#
loop_
_entity.id
_entity.type
_entity.pdbx_description
1 polymer ?
#
loop_
_entity_poly.entity_id
_entity_poly.type
_entity_poly.pdbx_seq_one_letter_code
_entity_poly.pdbx_strand_id
1 'polypeptide(L)'
;MKYKKAAKFKEDDIVRVRSKNDILSSVDTHNKFLESLFVDQILDYCGKEFKVQKIIYHYFDEHKYRMFKVIEPLYILDGLICNGEDEMFEVKCNRSCYLFWHEKWLELAAKNHD
;
A
#
# COMPACT_ATOMS: atom_id res chain seq x y z
N MET A 1 -12.68 -9.28 18.93
CA MET A 1 -12.96 -9.14 17.49
C MET A 1 -11.68 -9.45 16.72
N LYS A 2 -11.56 -10.61 16.06
CA LYS A 2 -10.28 -11.06 15.44
C LYS A 2 -10.19 -10.59 13.97
N TYR A 3 -9.00 -10.23 13.52
CA TYR A 3 -8.68 -10.00 12.11
C TYR A 3 -8.52 -11.35 11.42
N LYS A 4 -8.88 -11.46 10.13
CA LYS A 4 -8.73 -12.73 9.40
C LYS A 4 -7.26 -13.12 9.24
N LYS A 5 -6.36 -12.14 9.15
CA LYS A 5 -4.92 -12.31 9.07
C LYS A 5 -4.20 -11.36 10.02
N ALA A 6 -3.16 -11.85 10.69
CA ALA A 6 -2.26 -11.01 11.49
C ALA A 6 -1.29 -10.23 10.57
N ALA A 7 -0.80 -9.07 11.03
CA ALA A 7 0.19 -8.32 10.29
C ALA A 7 1.52 -9.09 10.24
N LYS A 8 2.12 -9.18 9.04
CA LYS A 8 3.40 -9.83 8.81
C LYS A 8 4.58 -8.95 9.20
N PHE A 9 4.45 -7.64 8.99
CA PHE A 9 5.44 -6.64 9.36
C PHE A 9 4.96 -5.82 10.55
N LYS A 10 5.90 -5.24 11.28
CA LYS A 10 5.67 -4.35 12.42
C LYS A 10 5.97 -2.91 12.04
N GLU A 11 5.46 -1.97 12.83
CA GLU A 11 5.92 -0.58 12.76
C GLU A 11 7.43 -0.53 13.03
N ASP A 12 8.10 0.38 12.33
CA ASP A 12 9.56 0.53 12.28
C ASP A 12 10.35 -0.61 11.58
N ASP A 13 9.70 -1.68 11.09
CA ASP A 13 10.38 -2.62 10.20
C ASP A 13 10.77 -1.91 8.89
N ILE A 14 11.96 -2.22 8.37
CA ILE A 14 12.37 -1.80 7.03
C ILE A 14 11.90 -2.87 6.04
N VAL A 15 11.12 -2.46 5.05
CA VAL A 15 10.58 -3.33 4.00
C VAL A 15 10.99 -2.83 2.64
N ARG A 16 11.28 -3.77 1.73
CA ARG A 16 11.52 -3.48 0.32
C ARG A 16 10.26 -3.70 -0.49
N VAL A 17 9.97 -2.80 -1.40
CA VAL A 17 8.91 -2.98 -2.40
C VAL A 17 9.40 -4.01 -3.43
N ARG A 18 8.59 -5.02 -3.71
CA ARG A 18 8.90 -6.07 -4.69
C ARG A 18 9.04 -5.53 -6.11
N SER A 19 9.46 -6.40 -7.02
CA SER A 19 9.61 -6.05 -8.43
C SER A 19 8.27 -5.72 -9.09
N LYS A 20 8.32 -4.95 -10.19
CA LYS A 20 7.14 -4.63 -11.02
C LYS A 20 6.39 -5.89 -11.47
N ASN A 21 7.12 -6.95 -11.84
CA ASN A 21 6.50 -8.21 -12.29
C ASN A 21 5.73 -8.90 -11.15
N ASP A 22 6.28 -8.90 -9.93
CA ASP A 22 5.62 -9.48 -8.76
C ASP A 22 4.34 -8.69 -8.40
N ILE A 23 4.40 -7.36 -8.51
CA ILE A 23 3.25 -6.50 -8.24
C ILE A 23 2.18 -6.70 -9.31
N LEU A 24 2.52 -6.59 -10.59
CA LEU A 24 1.56 -6.70 -11.70
C LEU A 24 0.93 -8.09 -11.82
N SER A 25 1.68 -9.16 -11.54
CA SER A 25 1.11 -10.53 -11.52
C SER A 25 0.03 -10.73 -10.44
N SER A 26 -0.03 -9.80 -9.49
CA SER A 26 -0.92 -9.87 -8.35
C SER A 26 -2.09 -8.87 -8.42
N VAL A 27 -2.20 -8.12 -9.52
CA VAL A 27 -3.30 -7.17 -9.79
C VAL A 27 -4.19 -7.80 -10.87
N ASP A 28 -5.51 -7.73 -10.71
CA ASP A 28 -6.42 -8.28 -11.70
C ASP A 28 -6.52 -7.38 -12.95
N THR A 29 -7.24 -7.85 -13.98
CA THR A 29 -7.38 -7.14 -15.26
C THR A 29 -8.09 -5.78 -15.17
N HIS A 30 -8.61 -5.39 -14.01
CA HIS A 30 -9.27 -4.10 -13.78
C HIS A 30 -8.42 -3.14 -12.95
N ASN A 31 -7.11 -3.39 -12.82
CA ASN A 31 -6.23 -2.67 -11.90
C ASN A 31 -6.75 -2.73 -10.44
N LYS A 32 -7.50 -3.78 -10.10
CA LYS A 32 -7.98 -3.99 -8.74
C LYS A 32 -7.15 -5.06 -8.08
N PHE A 33 -6.82 -4.81 -6.82
CA PHE A 33 -6.41 -5.87 -5.93
C PHE A 33 -7.13 -5.73 -4.61
N LEU A 34 -7.86 -6.78 -4.20
CA LEU A 34 -8.67 -6.81 -2.97
C LEU A 34 -9.55 -5.54 -2.78
N GLU A 35 -10.25 -5.13 -3.84
CA GLU A 35 -11.12 -3.94 -3.87
C GLU A 35 -10.41 -2.58 -3.68
N SER A 36 -9.07 -2.55 -3.65
CA SER A 36 -8.28 -1.32 -3.66
C SER A 36 -7.87 -0.95 -5.09
N LEU A 37 -7.91 0.35 -5.40
CA LEU A 37 -7.43 0.89 -6.67
C LEU A 37 -5.91 0.84 -6.68
N PHE A 38 -5.36 0.10 -7.64
CA PHE A 38 -3.94 0.19 -7.97
C PHE A 38 -3.65 1.57 -8.58
N VAL A 39 -2.64 2.27 -8.06
CA VAL A 39 -2.16 3.54 -8.62
C VAL A 39 -0.79 3.27 -9.22
N ASP A 40 -0.57 3.66 -10.47
CA ASP A 40 0.67 3.36 -11.19
C ASP A 40 1.92 3.91 -10.50
N GLN A 41 1.77 5.00 -9.72
CA GLN A 41 2.81 5.57 -8.86
C GLN A 41 3.47 4.53 -7.93
N ILE A 42 2.75 3.45 -7.55
CA ILE A 42 3.31 2.36 -6.73
C ILE A 42 4.53 1.74 -7.41
N LEU A 43 4.53 1.65 -8.75
CA LEU A 43 5.61 1.03 -9.51
C LEU A 43 6.93 1.81 -9.43
N ASP A 44 6.89 3.13 -9.19
CA ASP A 44 8.08 3.98 -9.06
C ASP A 44 8.91 3.65 -7.82
N TYR A 45 8.32 2.91 -6.88
CA TYR A 45 8.95 2.52 -5.64
C TYR A 45 9.51 1.09 -5.66
N CYS A 46 9.32 0.33 -6.74
CA CYS A 46 9.84 -1.04 -6.88
C CYS A 46 11.36 -1.10 -6.57
N GLY A 47 11.75 -2.07 -5.74
CA GLY A 47 13.15 -2.31 -5.34
C GLY A 47 13.69 -1.36 -4.27
N LYS A 48 12.95 -0.29 -3.91
CA LYS A 48 13.36 0.65 -2.85
C LYS A 48 12.90 0.17 -1.48
N GLU A 49 13.59 0.62 -0.45
CA GLU A 49 13.31 0.30 0.95
C GLU A 49 12.67 1.48 1.67
N PHE A 50 11.68 1.16 2.50
CA PHE A 50 10.98 2.12 3.32
C PHE A 50 10.68 1.54 4.68
N LYS A 51 10.53 2.42 5.66
CA LYS A 51 10.10 2.04 6.99
C LYS A 51 8.58 1.90 7.03
N VAL A 52 8.08 0.86 7.69
CA VAL A 52 6.65 0.73 7.99
C VAL A 52 6.27 1.80 9.01
N GLN A 53 5.50 2.79 8.57
CA GLN A 53 5.05 3.88 9.42
C GLN A 53 3.81 3.47 10.25
N LYS A 54 2.88 2.73 9.62
CA LYS A 54 1.63 2.35 10.29
C LYS A 54 1.02 1.10 9.68
N ILE A 55 0.33 0.32 10.52
CA ILE A 55 -0.48 -0.83 10.10
C ILE A 55 -1.97 -0.45 10.13
N ILE A 56 -2.66 -0.70 9.02
CA ILE A 56 -4.05 -0.31 8.81
C ILE A 56 -4.94 -1.55 8.88
N TYR A 57 -5.85 -1.51 9.85
CA TYR A 57 -6.90 -2.52 10.04
C TYR A 57 -8.30 -2.01 9.70
N HIS A 58 -8.47 -0.69 9.76
CA HIS A 58 -9.69 0.00 9.41
C HIS A 58 -9.32 1.32 8.73
N TYR A 59 -10.13 1.75 7.77
CA TYR A 59 -9.99 3.07 7.14
C TYR A 59 -11.37 3.62 6.82
N PHE A 60 -11.51 4.94 6.82
CA PHE A 60 -12.73 5.60 6.39
C PHE A 60 -12.70 5.79 4.88
N ASP A 61 -13.69 5.24 4.18
CA ASP A 61 -13.89 5.47 2.76
C ASP A 61 -14.81 6.69 2.61
N GLU A 62 -14.27 7.77 2.04
CA GLU A 62 -15.00 9.02 1.89
C GLU A 62 -16.09 8.96 0.83
N HIS A 63 -15.89 8.18 -0.24
CA HIS A 63 -16.89 8.04 -1.31
C HIS A 63 -18.14 7.31 -0.80
N LYS A 64 -17.94 6.27 0.01
CA LYS A 64 -19.02 5.46 0.59
C LYS A 64 -19.45 5.92 1.99
N TYR A 65 -18.80 6.96 2.52
CA TYR A 65 -19.06 7.57 3.81
C TYR A 65 -19.21 6.58 4.97
N ARG A 66 -18.28 5.61 5.06
CA ARG A 66 -18.32 4.59 6.12
C ARG A 66 -16.94 4.06 6.48
N MET A 67 -16.84 3.50 7.69
CA MET A 67 -15.64 2.78 8.13
C MET A 67 -15.58 1.40 7.47
N PHE A 68 -14.48 1.12 6.80
CA PHE A 68 -14.16 -0.19 6.25
C PHE A 68 -13.21 -0.94 7.17
N LYS A 69 -13.44 -2.25 7.29
CA LYS A 69 -12.52 -3.18 7.92
C LYS A 69 -11.82 -3.98 6.83
N VAL A 70 -10.50 -4.03 6.86
CA VAL A 70 -9.74 -4.81 5.88
C VAL A 70 -9.73 -6.30 6.26
N ILE A 71 -9.68 -7.17 5.25
CA ILE A 71 -9.55 -8.61 5.42
C ILE A 71 -8.11 -8.97 5.82
N GLU A 72 -7.15 -8.36 5.13
CA GLU A 72 -5.72 -8.44 5.40
C GLU A 72 -5.20 -7.05 5.78
N PRO A 73 -4.26 -6.93 6.73
CA PRO A 73 -3.68 -5.65 7.09
C PRO A 73 -3.02 -4.96 5.90
N LEU A 74 -3.26 -3.65 5.77
CA LEU A 74 -2.55 -2.79 4.83
C LEU A 74 -1.45 -2.04 5.58
N TYR A 75 -0.47 -1.53 4.86
CA TYR A 75 0.66 -0.80 5.44
C TYR A 75 0.74 0.60 4.86
N ILE A 76 1.11 1.56 5.69
CA ILE A 76 1.60 2.88 5.25
C ILE A 76 3.11 2.85 5.40
N LEU A 77 3.81 3.23 4.33
CA LEU A 77 5.25 3.35 4.31
C LEU A 77 5.65 4.83 4.46
N ASP A 78 6.72 5.05 5.21
CA ASP A 78 7.17 6.39 5.57
C ASP A 78 7.46 7.25 4.33
N GLY A 79 6.90 8.46 4.30
CA GLY A 79 7.05 9.42 3.21
C GLY A 79 6.30 9.11 1.91
N LEU A 80 5.56 8.00 1.82
CA LEU A 80 4.88 7.60 0.58
C LEU A 80 3.42 8.06 0.54
N ILE A 81 3.20 9.15 -0.20
CA ILE A 81 1.89 9.76 -0.45
C ILE A 81 1.57 9.81 -1.94
N CYS A 82 0.28 9.80 -2.25
CA CYS A 82 -0.26 9.97 -3.58
C CYS A 82 0.15 11.34 -4.13
N ASN A 83 0.75 11.34 -5.32
CA ASN A 83 1.11 12.57 -6.03
C ASN A 83 -0.12 13.29 -6.59
N GLY A 84 -1.28 12.63 -6.68
CA GLY A 84 -2.54 13.18 -7.17
C GLY A 84 -2.72 13.13 -8.69
N GLU A 85 -1.79 12.50 -9.41
CA GLU A 85 -1.88 12.27 -10.86
C GLU A 85 -2.58 10.94 -11.11
N ASP A 86 -3.56 10.96 -12.01
CA ASP A 86 -4.39 9.80 -12.35
C ASP A 86 -4.92 10.00 -13.77
N GLU A 87 -4.87 8.94 -14.59
CA GLU A 87 -5.26 9.01 -16.01
C GLU A 87 -6.75 9.31 -16.22
N MET A 88 -7.60 9.06 -15.20
CA MET A 88 -9.04 9.27 -15.27
C MET A 88 -9.48 10.71 -15.00
N PHE A 89 -8.60 11.58 -14.49
CA PHE A 89 -8.93 12.94 -14.09
C PHE A 89 -8.08 13.98 -14.81
N GLU A 90 -8.72 15.01 -15.36
CA GLU A 90 -8.02 16.12 -16.04
C GLU A 90 -7.24 17.04 -15.07
N VAL A 91 -7.63 17.04 -13.78
CA VAL A 91 -7.07 17.93 -12.77
C VAL A 91 -6.42 17.12 -11.66
N LYS A 92 -5.20 17.54 -11.30
CA LYS A 92 -4.41 16.95 -10.22
C LYS A 92 -5.09 17.09 -8.87
N CYS A 93 -5.17 16.00 -8.12
CA CYS A 93 -5.72 15.99 -6.77
C CYS A 93 -4.69 16.53 -5.74
N ASN A 94 -5.06 17.55 -4.96
CA ASN A 94 -4.17 18.16 -3.95
C ASN A 94 -4.31 17.56 -2.54
N ARG A 95 -4.88 16.36 -2.42
CA ARG A 95 -5.24 15.79 -1.12
C ARG A 95 -4.08 15.09 -0.40
N SER A 96 -3.07 14.65 -1.13
CA SER A 96 -1.87 13.99 -0.56
C SER A 96 -2.19 12.80 0.34
N CYS A 97 -3.10 11.93 -0.11
CA CYS A 97 -3.47 10.70 0.62
C CYS A 97 -2.26 9.77 0.79
N TYR A 98 -2.14 9.08 1.93
CA TYR A 98 -1.17 7.99 2.06
C TYR A 98 -1.46 6.85 1.09
N LEU A 99 -0.40 6.26 0.53
CA LEU A 99 -0.54 5.05 -0.29
C LEU A 99 -0.72 3.83 0.62
N PHE A 100 -1.65 2.95 0.25
CA PHE A 100 -1.86 1.68 0.94
C PHE A 100 -1.09 0.55 0.26
N TRP A 101 -0.29 -0.15 1.07
CA TRP A 101 0.57 -1.23 0.60
C TRP A 101 0.04 -2.56 1.08
N HIS A 102 -0.05 -3.53 0.17
CA HIS A 102 -0.39 -4.90 0.52
C HIS A 102 0.85 -5.67 0.93
N GLU A 103 0.69 -6.57 1.90
CA GLU A 103 1.77 -7.45 2.39
C GLU A 103 2.55 -8.14 1.27
N LYS A 104 1.84 -8.61 0.22
CA LYS A 104 2.47 -9.33 -0.89
C LYS A 104 3.36 -8.49 -1.77
N TRP A 105 3.20 -7.17 -1.77
CA TRP A 105 4.06 -6.24 -2.53
C TRP A 105 5.33 -5.90 -1.77
N LEU A 106 5.48 -6.41 -0.56
CA LEU A 106 6.57 -6.09 0.34
C LEU A 106 7.35 -7.36 0.73
N GLU A 107 8.60 -7.14 1.08
CA GLU A 107 9.46 -8.11 1.74
C GLU A 107 10.28 -7.43 2.82
N LEU A 108 10.63 -8.17 3.87
CA LEU A 108 11.47 -7.62 4.93
C LEU A 108 12.86 -7.36 4.36
N ALA A 109 13.39 -6.16 4.55
CA ALA A 109 14.77 -5.86 4.18
C ALA A 109 15.72 -6.61 5.13
N ALA A 110 16.83 -7.11 4.61
CA ALA A 110 17.84 -7.77 5.43
C ALA A 110 18.39 -6.75 6.44
N LYS A 111 18.50 -7.15 7.72
CA LYS A 111 19.22 -6.35 8.71
C LYS A 111 20.69 -6.36 8.32
N ASN A 112 21.22 -5.23 7.85
CA ASN A 112 22.66 -5.03 7.83
C ASN A 112 23.10 -4.97 9.30
N HIS A 113 23.71 -6.05 9.77
CA HIS A 113 24.45 -6.06 11.02
C HIS A 113 25.76 -5.32 10.75
N ASP A 114 25.82 -4.06 11.18
CA ASP A 114 27.10 -3.39 11.46
C ASP A 114 27.51 -3.66 12.92
#